data_AF-A0A3Q2XPV7-F1
#
_entry.id   AF-A0A3Q2XPV7-F1
#
_cell.length_a   1.000
_cell.length_b   1.000
_cell.length_c   1.000
_cell.angle_alpha   90.00
_cell.angle_beta   90.00
_cell.angle_gamma   90.00
#
_symmetry.space_group_name_H-M   'P 1'
#
loop_
_entity.id
_entity.type
_entity.pdbx_description
1 polymer ?
#
loop_
_entity_poly.entity_id
_entity_poly.type
_entity_poly.pdbx_seq_one_letter_code
_entity_poly.pdbx_strand_id
1 'polypeptide(L)'
;MRWTTTIIISTSLQSHETIRMLRAQQHRIRLSDSVESGSFIFPLSGTAFKLVEPENVRDEPGLIEQIQKFVRVHRNSFVLLYAPFNGKRQLDMLSLIQEKFFSSNLRILPVRNNSEILKGMLTIAKATSQPHVERIRHRMSLAKTHIVERSPVWDMLKKLS
;
A
#
# COMPACT_ATOMS: atom_id res chain seq x y z
N MET A 1 22.19 5.69 3.39
CA MET A 1 21.44 4.41 3.48
C MET A 1 20.34 4.39 2.43
N ARG A 2 20.24 3.31 1.63
CA ARG A 2 19.15 3.13 0.63
C ARG A 2 17.89 2.65 1.35
N TRP A 3 16.73 3.25 1.07
CA TRP A 3 15.46 2.86 1.71
C TRP A 3 14.99 1.52 1.15
N THR A 4 14.73 0.56 2.04
CA THR A 4 14.20 -0.77 1.70
C THR A 4 12.92 -1.03 2.49
N THR A 5 12.06 -1.89 1.97
CA THR A 5 10.77 -2.23 2.59
C THR A 5 10.36 -3.64 2.20
N THR A 6 9.38 -4.19 2.92
CA THR A 6 8.70 -5.43 2.54
C THR A 6 7.41 -5.08 1.80
N ILE A 7 7.15 -5.78 0.71
CA ILE A 7 5.99 -5.59 -0.15
C ILE A 7 5.29 -6.95 -0.27
N ILE A 8 4.00 -6.99 0.02
CA ILE A 8 3.15 -8.17 -0.23
C ILE A 8 2.50 -7.95 -1.59
N ILE A 9 2.66 -8.88 -2.52
CA ILE A 9 2.21 -8.74 -3.90
C ILE A 9 1.31 -9.93 -4.22
N SER A 10 0.21 -9.67 -4.94
CA SER A 10 -0.64 -10.73 -5.48
C SER A 10 0.17 -11.73 -6.31
N THR A 11 -0.10 -13.02 -6.13
CA THR A 11 0.46 -14.09 -6.99
C THR A 11 0.10 -13.90 -8.46
N SER A 12 -1.02 -13.21 -8.78
CA SER A 12 -1.38 -12.88 -10.16
C SER A 12 -0.35 -12.01 -10.89
N LEU A 13 0.55 -11.35 -10.16
CA LEU A 13 1.62 -10.53 -10.72
C LEU A 13 2.99 -11.23 -10.73
N GLN A 14 3.07 -12.52 -10.42
CA GLN A 14 4.35 -13.23 -10.21
C GLN A 14 5.35 -13.12 -11.37
N SER A 15 4.87 -13.01 -12.61
CA SER A 15 5.67 -12.86 -13.84
C SER A 15 5.80 -11.41 -14.30
N HIS A 16 5.16 -10.47 -13.61
CA HIS A 16 5.14 -9.06 -14.01
C HIS A 16 6.50 -8.40 -13.79
N GLU A 17 6.92 -7.55 -14.74
CA GLU A 17 8.26 -6.93 -14.73
C GLU A 17 8.54 -6.10 -13.47
N THR A 18 7.50 -5.47 -12.90
CA THR A 18 7.62 -4.69 -11.66
C THR A 18 8.22 -5.49 -10.51
N ILE A 19 7.96 -6.80 -10.41
CA ILE A 19 8.56 -7.67 -9.39
C ILE A 19 10.08 -7.77 -9.59
N ARG A 20 10.53 -7.96 -10.83
CA ARG A 20 11.97 -8.04 -11.15
C ARG A 20 12.66 -6.72 -10.79
N MET A 21 12.04 -5.60 -11.14
CA MET A 21 12.57 -4.26 -10.83
C MET A 21 12.63 -3.99 -9.32
N LEU A 22 11.60 -4.39 -8.56
CA LEU A 22 11.56 -4.23 -7.10
C LEU A 22 12.66 -5.07 -6.42
N ARG A 23 12.92 -6.29 -6.91
CA ARG A 23 14.05 -7.13 -6.44
C ARG A 23 15.40 -6.52 -6.75
N ALA A 24 15.58 -5.96 -7.95
CA ALA A 24 16.81 -5.27 -8.34
C ALA A 24 17.12 -4.05 -7.45
N GLN A 25 16.08 -3.42 -6.88
CA GLN A 25 16.21 -2.35 -5.88
C GLN A 25 16.35 -2.85 -4.42
N GLN A 26 16.53 -4.16 -4.21
CA GLN A 26 16.70 -4.81 -2.91
C GLN A 26 15.49 -4.70 -1.96
N HIS A 27 14.28 -4.51 -2.49
CA HIS A 27 13.06 -4.65 -1.70
C HIS A 27 12.74 -6.12 -1.43
N ARG A 28 12.17 -6.42 -0.26
CA ARG A 28 11.75 -7.78 0.10
C ARG A 28 10.35 -8.03 -0.44
N ILE A 29 10.18 -9.03 -1.28
CA ILE A 29 8.89 -9.39 -1.87
C ILE A 29 8.32 -10.63 -1.17
N ARG A 30 7.03 -10.59 -0.84
CA ARG A 30 6.22 -11.74 -0.41
C ARG A 30 5.06 -11.89 -1.38
N LEU A 31 4.98 -13.03 -2.06
CA LEU A 31 3.81 -13.34 -2.89
C LEU A 31 2.69 -13.90 -2.01
N SER A 32 1.44 -13.55 -2.32
CA SER A 32 0.27 -13.98 -1.56
C SER A 32 -0.93 -14.15 -2.49
N ASP A 33 -1.66 -15.24 -2.33
CA ASP A 33 -2.94 -15.54 -3.00
C ASP A 33 -4.14 -14.95 -2.24
N SER A 34 -3.95 -14.64 -0.95
CA SER A 34 -4.97 -14.05 -0.06
C SER A 34 -5.22 -12.55 -0.26
N VAL A 35 -4.45 -11.88 -1.13
CA VAL A 35 -4.66 -10.47 -1.48
C VAL A 35 -5.33 -10.37 -2.86
N GLU A 36 -6.04 -9.27 -3.09
CA GLU A 36 -6.73 -9.05 -4.37
C GLU A 36 -5.78 -9.10 -5.57
N SER A 37 -6.28 -9.60 -6.70
CA SER A 37 -5.51 -9.66 -7.94
C SER A 37 -5.01 -8.27 -8.34
N GLY A 38 -3.74 -8.19 -8.76
CA GLY A 38 -3.10 -6.93 -9.15
C GLY A 38 -2.66 -6.06 -7.97
N SER A 39 -2.74 -6.54 -6.72
CA SER A 39 -2.42 -5.73 -5.55
C SER A 39 -0.96 -5.74 -5.12
N PHE A 40 -0.52 -4.59 -4.61
CA PHE A 40 0.74 -4.37 -3.90
C PHE A 40 0.45 -3.72 -2.55
N ILE A 41 0.82 -4.38 -1.45
CA ILE A 41 0.59 -3.91 -0.09
C ILE A 41 1.95 -3.57 0.53
N PHE A 42 2.05 -2.37 1.11
CA PHE A 42 3.22 -1.88 1.84
C PHE A 42 2.89 -1.86 3.34
N PRO A 43 3.15 -2.95 4.09
CA PRO A 43 2.68 -3.07 5.47
C PRO A 43 3.25 -1.99 6.40
N LEU A 44 4.47 -1.52 6.11
CA LEU A 44 5.12 -0.50 6.93
C LEU A 44 4.48 0.89 6.79
N SER A 45 3.97 1.24 5.61
CA SER A 45 3.28 2.52 5.36
C SER A 45 1.76 2.41 5.50
N GLY A 46 1.23 1.19 5.60
CA GLY A 46 -0.21 0.93 5.57
C GLY A 46 -0.85 1.27 4.22
N THR A 47 -0.06 1.45 3.17
CA THR A 47 -0.54 1.82 1.83
C THR A 47 -0.75 0.58 0.97
N ALA A 48 -1.82 0.59 0.18
CA ALA A 48 -2.11 -0.45 -0.79
C ALA A 48 -2.29 0.16 -2.18
N PHE A 49 -1.85 -0.58 -3.20
CA PHE A 49 -2.03 -0.23 -4.60
C PHE A 49 -2.71 -1.38 -5.33
N LYS A 50 -3.61 -1.09 -6.27
CA LYS A 50 -4.16 -2.06 -7.22
C LYS A 50 -3.82 -1.62 -8.63
N LEU A 51 -3.12 -2.47 -9.38
CA LEU A 51 -2.81 -2.24 -10.78
C LEU A 51 -4.04 -2.55 -11.63
N VAL A 52 -4.39 -1.60 -12.48
CA VAL A 52 -5.44 -1.74 -13.51
C VAL A 52 -4.75 -1.58 -14.84
N GLU A 53 -4.63 -2.70 -15.55
CA GLU A 53 -4.06 -2.77 -16.89
C GLU A 53 -5.14 -2.52 -17.96
N PRO A 54 -4.75 -2.13 -19.19
CA PRO A 54 -5.70 -1.90 -20.28
C PRO A 54 -6.62 -3.09 -20.58
N GLU A 55 -6.15 -4.31 -20.30
CA GLU A 55 -6.94 -5.53 -20.51
C GLU A 55 -8.07 -5.69 -19.49
N ASN A 56 -7.94 -5.15 -18.28
CA ASN A 56 -8.99 -5.20 -17.27
C ASN A 56 -10.21 -4.33 -17.63
N VAL A 57 -10.03 -3.38 -18.54
CA VAL A 57 -11.08 -2.45 -19.00
C VAL A 57 -12.07 -3.12 -19.95
N ARG A 58 -11.82 -4.36 -20.36
CA ARG A 58 -12.77 -5.12 -21.20
C ARG A 58 -13.97 -5.62 -20.39
N ASP A 59 -13.78 -5.87 -19.09
CA ASP A 59 -14.82 -6.29 -18.15
C ASP A 59 -15.00 -5.23 -17.07
N GLU A 60 -15.67 -4.14 -17.45
CA GLU A 60 -15.91 -2.99 -16.57
C GLU A 60 -16.65 -3.39 -15.28
N PRO A 61 -17.76 -4.17 -15.30
CA PRO A 61 -18.46 -4.55 -14.08
C PRO A 61 -17.57 -5.34 -13.11
N GLY A 62 -16.83 -6.33 -13.63
CA GLY A 62 -15.90 -7.12 -12.82
C GLY A 62 -14.76 -6.28 -12.24
N LEU A 63 -14.24 -5.32 -13.01
CA LEU A 63 -13.22 -4.38 -12.54
C LEU A 63 -13.73 -3.51 -11.38
N ILE A 64 -14.94 -2.94 -11.50
CA ILE A 64 -15.52 -2.10 -10.45
C ILE A 64 -15.75 -2.91 -9.17
N GLU A 65 -16.26 -4.14 -9.27
CA GLU A 65 -16.44 -5.02 -8.11
C GLU A 65 -15.10 -5.31 -7.41
N GLN A 66 -14.05 -5.61 -8.18
CA GLN A 66 -12.71 -5.83 -7.63
C GLN A 66 -12.14 -4.59 -6.94
N ILE A 67 -12.34 -3.39 -7.51
CA ILE A 67 -11.90 -2.14 -6.88
C ILE A 67 -12.70 -1.88 -5.60
N GLN A 68 -14.02 -2.13 -5.59
CA GLN A 68 -14.84 -1.99 -4.39
C GLN A 68 -14.35 -2.90 -3.25
N LYS A 69 -14.09 -4.18 -3.55
CA LYS A 69 -13.54 -5.13 -2.57
C LYS A 69 -12.20 -4.65 -2.02
N PHE A 70 -11.32 -4.18 -2.89
CA PHE A 70 -10.01 -3.64 -2.52
C PHE A 70 -10.12 -2.41 -1.60
N VAL A 71 -10.99 -1.44 -1.93
CA VAL A 71 -11.18 -0.21 -1.14
C VAL A 71 -11.78 -0.50 0.24
N ARG A 72 -12.66 -1.51 0.36
CA ARG A 72 -13.23 -1.93 1.65
C ARG A 72 -12.16 -2.45 2.62
N VAL A 73 -11.15 -3.14 2.12
CA VAL A 73 -10.06 -3.71 2.94
C VAL A 73 -9.00 -2.66 3.26
N HIS A 74 -8.74 -1.73 2.33
CA HIS A 74 -7.60 -0.81 2.42
C HIS A 74 -8.02 0.66 2.51
N ARG A 75 -7.90 1.25 3.71
CA ARG A 75 -8.20 2.67 3.97
C ARG A 75 -7.29 3.65 3.23
N ASN A 76 -6.00 3.33 3.10
CA ASN A 76 -5.00 4.13 2.38
C ASN A 76 -4.69 3.46 1.04
N SER A 77 -5.65 3.51 0.12
CA SER A 77 -5.61 2.79 -1.16
C SER A 77 -5.42 3.71 -2.36
N PHE A 78 -4.74 3.16 -3.37
CA PHE A 78 -4.51 3.78 -4.66
C PHE A 78 -4.82 2.80 -5.79
N VAL A 79 -5.45 3.26 -6.85
CA VAL A 79 -5.51 2.56 -8.13
C VAL A 79 -4.38 3.08 -9.02
N LEU A 80 -3.50 2.18 -9.45
CA LEU A 80 -2.49 2.46 -10.47
C LEU A 80 -3.15 2.25 -11.83
N LEU A 81 -3.58 3.34 -12.45
CA LEU A 81 -4.25 3.29 -13.74
C LEU A 81 -3.20 3.29 -14.85
N TYR A 82 -2.94 2.12 -15.44
CA TYR A 82 -2.02 2.03 -16.56
C TYR A 82 -2.65 2.64 -17.81
N ALA A 83 -2.27 3.88 -18.10
CA ALA A 83 -2.82 4.69 -19.15
C ALA A 83 -1.67 5.40 -19.89
N PRO A 84 -1.12 4.80 -20.96
CA PRO A 84 -0.37 5.58 -21.94
C PRO A 84 -1.39 6.54 -22.59
N PHE A 85 -1.41 7.81 -22.17
CA PHE A 85 -2.46 8.83 -22.44
C PHE A 85 -2.67 9.19 -23.93
N ASN A 86 -3.10 8.23 -24.74
CA ASN A 86 -3.26 8.42 -26.19
C ASN A 86 -4.69 8.08 -26.69
N GLY A 87 -5.68 7.85 -25.82
CA GLY A 87 -7.02 7.41 -26.24
C GLY A 87 -8.19 7.85 -25.35
N LYS A 88 -9.35 8.05 -25.99
CA LYS A 88 -10.63 8.41 -25.36
C LYS A 88 -11.06 7.42 -24.28
N ARG A 89 -10.87 6.12 -24.54
CA ARG A 89 -11.27 5.02 -23.64
C ARG A 89 -10.59 5.08 -22.26
N GLN A 90 -9.32 5.50 -22.19
CA GLN A 90 -8.60 5.61 -20.92
C GLN A 90 -9.11 6.80 -20.09
N LEU A 91 -9.48 7.90 -20.75
CA LEU A 91 -10.12 9.05 -20.09
C LEU A 91 -11.51 8.68 -19.60
N ASP A 92 -12.30 7.99 -20.42
CA ASP A 92 -13.64 7.51 -20.04
C ASP A 92 -13.56 6.59 -18.82
N MET A 93 -12.57 5.69 -18.76
CA MET A 93 -12.35 4.84 -17.60
C MET A 93 -11.91 5.64 -16.36
N LEU A 94 -11.03 6.62 -16.52
CA LEU A 94 -10.64 7.48 -15.40
C LEU A 94 -11.86 8.20 -14.82
N SER A 95 -12.69 8.81 -15.68
CA SER A 95 -13.93 9.46 -15.29
C SER A 95 -14.88 8.49 -14.60
N LEU A 96 -15.07 7.29 -15.15
CA LEU A 96 -15.92 6.26 -14.55
C LEU A 96 -15.46 5.87 -13.14
N ILE A 97 -14.16 5.58 -12.95
CA ILE A 97 -13.64 5.22 -11.63
C ILE A 97 -13.79 6.42 -10.69
N GLN A 98 -13.52 7.64 -11.14
CA GLN A 98 -13.71 8.84 -10.33
C GLN A 98 -15.16 9.01 -9.89
N GLU A 99 -16.13 8.87 -10.79
CA GLU A 99 -17.56 8.98 -10.47
C GLU A 99 -18.02 7.89 -9.51
N LYS A 100 -17.66 6.63 -9.77
CA LYS A 100 -18.09 5.49 -8.93
C LYS A 100 -17.49 5.52 -7.53
N PHE A 101 -16.29 6.08 -7.38
CA PHE A 101 -15.52 6.08 -6.14
C PHE A 101 -15.33 7.47 -5.53
N PHE A 102 -16.10 8.46 -5.98
CA PHE A 102 -15.99 9.86 -5.55
C PHE A 102 -16.11 10.03 -4.03
N SER A 103 -17.03 9.29 -3.39
CA SER A 103 -17.25 9.32 -1.94
C SER A 103 -16.30 8.44 -1.14
N SER A 104 -15.40 7.72 -1.82
CA SER A 104 -14.43 6.83 -1.18
C SER A 104 -13.06 7.50 -1.04
N ASN A 105 -12.23 7.00 -0.13
CA ASN A 105 -10.85 7.47 0.03
C ASN A 105 -9.88 6.94 -1.05
N LEU A 106 -10.40 6.40 -2.15
CA LEU A 106 -9.62 5.87 -3.25
C LEU A 106 -8.96 7.01 -4.03
N ARG A 107 -7.64 6.92 -4.21
CA ARG A 107 -6.88 7.84 -5.07
C ARG A 107 -6.45 7.14 -6.34
N ILE A 108 -6.45 7.86 -7.45
CA ILE A 108 -6.01 7.32 -8.74
C ILE A 108 -4.63 7.89 -9.05
N LEU A 109 -3.67 7.00 -9.35
CA LEU A 109 -2.34 7.35 -9.80
C LEU A 109 -2.19 6.86 -11.25
N PRO A 110 -2.29 7.76 -12.24
CA PRO A 110 -2.07 7.39 -13.62
C PRO A 110 -0.59 7.12 -13.88
N VAL A 111 -0.29 6.06 -14.63
CA VAL A 111 1.07 5.59 -14.92
C VAL A 111 1.18 5.12 -16.36
N ARG A 112 2.34 5.33 -17.00
CA ARG A 112 2.55 5.04 -18.43
C ARG A 112 3.48 3.86 -18.69
N ASN A 113 4.24 3.44 -17.70
CA ASN A 113 5.23 2.37 -17.81
C ASN A 113 5.60 1.81 -16.42
N ASN A 114 6.33 0.70 -16.40
CA ASN A 114 6.75 0.02 -15.17
C ASN A 114 7.65 0.88 -14.27
N SER A 115 8.48 1.76 -14.84
CA SER A 115 9.30 2.69 -14.07
C SER A 115 8.47 3.72 -13.30
N GLU A 116 7.42 4.25 -13.93
CA GLU A 116 6.46 5.16 -13.28
C GLU A 116 5.65 4.44 -12.19
N ILE A 117 5.21 3.19 -12.45
CA ILE A 117 4.57 2.35 -11.42
C ILE A 117 5.44 2.26 -10.17
N LEU A 118 6.72 1.85 -10.33
CA LEU A 118 7.64 1.72 -9.21
C LEU A 118 7.86 3.06 -8.51
N LYS A 119 8.21 4.10 -9.28
CA LYS A 119 8.52 5.42 -8.72
C LYS A 119 7.34 5.96 -7.92
N GLY A 120 6.13 5.85 -8.47
CA GLY A 120 4.89 6.27 -7.82
C GLY A 120 4.64 5.54 -6.50
N MET A 121 4.61 4.20 -6.56
CA MET A 121 4.39 3.37 -5.36
C MET A 121 5.42 3.65 -4.27
N LEU A 122 6.72 3.62 -4.61
CA LEU A 122 7.79 3.76 -3.64
C LEU A 122 7.85 5.17 -3.06
N THR A 123 7.56 6.21 -3.86
CA THR A 123 7.51 7.59 -3.37
C THR A 123 6.41 7.76 -2.34
N ILE A 124 5.19 7.31 -2.66
CA ILE A 124 4.03 7.41 -1.77
C ILE A 124 4.24 6.55 -0.53
N ALA A 125 4.65 5.30 -0.69
CA ALA A 125 4.87 4.39 0.45
C ALA A 125 5.98 4.91 1.38
N LYS A 126 7.04 5.50 0.83
CA LYS A 126 8.12 6.10 1.62
C LYS A 126 7.64 7.37 2.34
N ALA A 127 6.89 8.24 1.67
CA ALA A 127 6.36 9.47 2.26
C ALA A 127 5.33 9.20 3.37
N THR A 128 4.57 8.11 3.24
CA THR A 128 3.53 7.71 4.20
C THR A 128 4.01 6.72 5.26
N SER A 129 5.17 6.09 5.05
CA SER A 129 5.83 5.36 6.13
C SER A 129 6.27 6.36 7.19
N GLN A 130 5.64 6.32 8.37
CA GLN A 130 6.16 7.04 9.53
C GLN A 130 7.66 6.76 9.66
N PRO A 131 8.47 7.75 10.10
CA PRO A 131 9.89 7.51 10.33
C PRO A 131 10.01 6.26 11.20
N HIS A 132 10.59 5.20 10.64
CA HIS A 132 10.68 3.88 11.27
C HIS A 132 11.18 3.97 12.72
N VAL A 133 12.06 4.96 12.97
CA VAL A 133 12.61 5.35 14.26
C VAL A 133 11.54 5.88 15.22
N GLU A 134 10.63 6.76 14.80
CA GLU A 134 9.58 7.29 15.68
C GLU A 134 8.60 6.22 16.12
N ARG A 135 8.24 5.30 15.23
CA ARG A 135 7.37 4.17 15.60
C ARG A 135 8.06 3.19 16.57
N ILE A 136 9.37 2.94 16.39
CA ILE A 136 10.16 2.15 17.34
C ILE A 136 10.29 2.88 18.68
N ARG A 137 10.64 4.18 18.66
CA ARG A 137 10.73 5.02 19.86
C ARG A 137 9.41 5.05 20.62
N HIS A 138 8.29 5.20 19.92
CA HIS A 138 6.97 5.21 20.53
C HIS A 138 6.65 3.86 21.19
N ARG A 139 6.90 2.73 20.51
CA ARG A 139 6.70 1.39 21.10
C ARG A 139 7.63 1.11 22.29
N MET A 140 8.89 1.52 22.20
CA MET A 140 9.85 1.40 23.30
C MET A 140 9.44 2.27 24.50
N SER A 141 8.95 3.49 24.23
CA SER A 141 8.43 4.40 25.25
C SER A 141 7.23 3.78 25.97
N LEU A 142 6.24 3.28 25.23
CA LEU A 142 5.07 2.59 25.79
C LEU A 142 5.47 1.36 26.61
N ALA A 143 6.40 0.54 26.12
CA ALA A 143 6.89 -0.62 26.86
C ALA A 143 7.59 -0.22 28.17
N LYS A 144 8.39 0.84 28.14
CA LYS A 144 9.06 1.38 29.33
C LYS A 144 8.04 1.88 30.35
N THR A 145 7.03 2.64 29.92
CA THR A 145 5.95 3.11 30.81
C THR A 145 5.21 1.93 31.43
N HIS A 146 4.87 0.92 30.65
CA HIS A 146 4.18 -0.28 31.15
C HIS A 146 5.00 -1.06 32.19
N ILE A 147 6.31 -1.19 31.97
CA ILE A 147 7.23 -1.85 32.91
C ILE A 147 7.31 -1.04 34.21
N VAL A 148 7.37 0.29 34.13
CA VAL A 148 7.40 1.17 35.31
C VAL A 148 6.07 1.08 36.08
N GLU A 149 4.93 1.22 35.41
CA GLU A 149 3.60 1.18 36.05
C GLU A 149 3.26 -0.17 36.68
N ARG A 150 3.75 -1.27 36.11
CA ARG A 150 3.52 -2.63 36.63
C ARG A 150 4.69 -3.18 37.45
N SER A 151 5.69 -2.37 37.75
CA SER A 151 6.85 -2.86 38.51
C SER A 151 6.48 -2.95 40.00
N PRO A 152 6.71 -4.12 40.64
CA PRO A 152 6.44 -4.35 42.06
C PRO A 152 7.18 -3.36 42.98
N VAL A 153 8.29 -2.79 42.50
CA VAL A 153 9.10 -1.80 43.22
C VAL A 153 8.35 -0.48 43.38
N TRP A 154 7.59 -0.06 42.36
CA TRP A 154 6.80 1.18 42.43
C TRP A 154 5.61 1.06 43.38
N ASP A 155 4.99 -0.12 43.46
CA ASP A 155 3.94 -0.41 44.44
C ASP A 155 4.49 -0.47 45.87
N MET A 156 5.72 -0.95 46.07
CA MET A 156 6.39 -0.88 47.38
C MET A 156 6.71 0.57 47.78
N LEU A 157 7.21 1.40 46.86
CA LEU A 157 7.51 2.80 47.14
C LEU A 157 6.26 3.62 47.50
N LYS A 158 5.12 3.38 46.84
CA LYS A 158 3.84 4.01 47.20
C LYS A 158 3.31 3.62 48.58
N LYS A 159 3.72 2.47 49.12
CA LYS A 159 3.34 2.01 50.46
C LYS A 159 4.25 2.57 51.56
N LEU A 160 5.36 3.20 51.18
CA LEU A 160 6.35 3.80 52.09
C LEU A 160 6.19 5.33 52.21
N SER A 161 5.27 5.94 51.45
CA SER A 161 4.85 7.34 51.56
C SER A 161 3.51 7.46 52.29
#